data_AF-A0A170X4I1-F1
#
_entry.id   AF-A0A170X4I1-F1
#
_cell.length_a   1.000
_cell.length_b   1.000
_cell.length_c   1.000
_cell.angle_alpha   90.00
_cell.angle_beta   90.00
_cell.angle_gamma   90.00
#
_symmetry.space_group_name_H-M   'P 1'
#
loop_
_entity.id
_entity.type
_entity.pdbx_description
1 polymer ?
#
loop_
_entity_poly.entity_id
_entity_poly.type
_entity_poly.pdbx_seq_one_letter_code
_entity_poly.pdbx_strand_id
1 'polypeptide(L)'
;LSAACIDKSELPDFDDETGLLPKETSEEEDIEIEMVEEEPPFLSGHGRNLHDLSPVRIVKNPDGSLAQAAMMQSALAKERREQKMLNREQEMDGLPTGLNKIGSILYQK
;
A
#
# COMPACT_ATOMS: atom_id res chain seq x y z
N LEU A 1 -10.49 26.98 10.27
CA LEU A 1 -11.77 26.60 10.89
C LEU A 1 -12.24 25.33 10.20
N SER A 2 -11.74 24.19 10.68
CA SER A 2 -12.15 22.87 10.19
C SER A 2 -13.63 22.70 10.50
N ALA A 3 -14.43 22.23 9.54
CA ALA A 3 -15.84 21.95 9.76
C ALA A 3 -15.97 21.11 11.04
N ALA A 4 -16.78 21.57 12.00
CA ALA A 4 -16.97 20.94 13.30
C ALA A 4 -17.63 19.55 13.12
N CYS A 5 -16.85 18.57 12.70
CA CYS A 5 -17.28 17.20 12.55
C CYS A 5 -17.37 16.58 13.94
N ILE A 6 -18.59 16.29 14.37
CA ILE A 6 -18.88 15.45 15.53
C ILE A 6 -18.84 13.97 15.11
N ASP A 7 -18.43 13.10 16.02
CA ASP A 7 -18.47 11.66 15.78
C ASP A 7 -19.93 11.20 15.67
N LYS A 8 -20.18 10.15 14.89
CA LYS A 8 -21.53 9.58 14.73
C LYS A 8 -22.09 9.09 16.06
N SER A 9 -21.21 8.66 16.98
CA SER A 9 -21.54 8.24 18.34
C SER A 9 -21.99 9.38 19.25
N GLU A 10 -21.70 10.63 18.89
CA GLU A 10 -22.10 11.82 19.64
C GLU A 10 -23.46 12.37 19.18
N LEU A 11 -24.10 11.72 18.20
CA LEU A 11 -25.40 12.14 17.70
C LEU A 11 -26.51 11.73 18.70
N PRO A 12 -27.49 12.61 18.98
CA PRO A 12 -28.57 12.33 19.95
C PRO A 12 -29.41 11.08 19.66
N ASP A 13 -29.51 10.72 18.37
CA ASP A 13 -30.31 9.60 17.88
C ASP A 13 -29.46 8.32 17.69
N PHE A 14 -28.20 8.33 18.13
CA PHE A 14 -27.31 7.17 18.02
C PHE A 14 -27.54 6.20 19.18
N ASP A 15 -27.81 4.94 18.83
CA ASP A 15 -27.93 3.82 19.77
C ASP A 15 -26.73 2.87 19.63
N ASP A 16 -26.19 2.36 20.74
CA ASP A 16 -24.96 1.55 20.72
C ASP A 16 -25.15 0.15 20.11
N GLU A 17 -26.38 -0.40 20.13
CA GLU A 17 -26.68 -1.72 19.55
C GLU A 17 -27.14 -1.63 18.09
N THR A 18 -27.92 -0.61 17.75
CA THR A 18 -28.58 -0.46 16.45
C THR A 18 -28.02 0.66 15.58
N GLY A 19 -27.17 1.53 16.14
CA GLY A 19 -26.59 2.68 15.47
C GLY A 19 -27.60 3.80 15.25
N LEU A 20 -27.42 4.55 14.17
CA LEU A 20 -28.42 5.52 13.71
C LEU A 20 -29.49 4.79 12.91
N LEU A 21 -30.69 4.70 13.46
CA LEU A 21 -31.84 4.19 12.73
C LEU A 21 -32.35 5.25 11.73
N PRO A 22 -32.77 4.85 10.51
CA PRO A 22 -33.43 5.76 9.59
C PRO A 22 -34.65 6.39 10.26
N LYS A 23 -34.78 7.72 10.21
CA LYS A 23 -35.96 8.40 10.74
C LYS A 23 -37.19 7.93 9.97
N GLU A 24 -38.26 7.55 10.67
CA GLU A 24 -39.52 7.10 10.05
C GLU A 24 -40.16 8.17 9.14
N THR A 25 -39.75 9.44 9.29
CA THR A 25 -40.11 10.56 8.42
C THR A 25 -39.17 10.77 7.25
N SER A 26 -38.33 9.78 6.91
CA SER A 26 -37.60 9.80 5.64
C SER A 26 -38.63 9.54 4.54
N GLU A 27 -39.48 10.55 4.30
CA GLU A 27 -40.25 10.66 3.09
C GLU A 27 -39.24 10.45 1.96
N GLU A 28 -39.47 9.45 1.12
CA GLU A 28 -38.73 9.26 -0.12
C GLU A 28 -38.99 10.52 -0.94
N GLU A 29 -38.14 11.54 -0.79
CA GLU A 29 -38.21 12.72 -1.64
C GLU A 29 -37.96 12.23 -3.07
N ASP A 30 -38.93 12.45 -3.95
CA ASP A 30 -38.79 12.17 -5.38
C ASP A 30 -37.69 13.07 -5.95
N ILE A 31 -36.45 12.57 -5.99
CA ILE A 31 -35.32 13.28 -6.58
C ILE A 31 -35.30 13.02 -8.08
N GLU A 32 -35.62 14.04 -8.88
CA GLU A 32 -35.45 14.01 -10.33
C GLU A 32 -33.97 14.28 -10.69
N ILE A 33 -33.24 13.23 -11.07
CA ILE A 33 -31.82 13.31 -11.45
C ILE A 33 -31.70 13.45 -12.96
N GLU A 34 -31.33 14.64 -13.44
CA GLU A 34 -30.95 14.86 -14.84
C GLU A 34 -29.46 14.52 -15.05
N MET A 35 -29.16 13.72 -16.08
CA MET A 35 -27.79 13.36 -16.42
C MET A 35 -27.19 14.36 -17.40
N VAL A 36 -25.99 14.87 -17.09
CA VAL A 36 -25.21 15.68 -18.03
C VAL A 36 -24.47 14.76 -19.00
N GLU A 37 -24.78 14.86 -20.29
CA GLU A 37 -24.10 14.09 -21.36
C GLU A 37 -22.71 14.63 -21.69
N GLU A 38 -22.45 15.91 -21.39
CA GLU A 38 -21.15 16.55 -21.60
C GLU A 38 -20.09 15.97 -20.66
N GLU A 39 -18.95 15.61 -21.24
CA GLU A 39 -17.82 15.10 -20.48
C GLU A 39 -17.22 16.20 -19.59
N PRO A 40 -16.95 15.92 -18.30
CA PRO A 40 -16.36 16.93 -17.45
C PRO A 40 -14.92 17.25 -17.90
N PRO A 41 -14.46 18.50 -17.77
CA PRO A 41 -13.15 18.93 -18.28
C PRO A 41 -11.95 18.10 -17.77
N PHE A 42 -12.05 17.57 -16.55
CA PHE A 42 -11.01 16.73 -15.94
C PHE A 42 -10.95 15.31 -16.50
N LEU A 43 -11.98 14.85 -17.23
CA LEU A 43 -11.97 13.58 -17.95
C LEU A 43 -11.65 13.74 -19.44
N SER A 44 -11.48 14.97 -19.93
CA SER A 44 -11.22 15.26 -21.35
C SER A 44 -10.26 14.25 -22.02
N GLY A 45 -10.76 13.60 -23.07
CA GLY A 45 -9.99 12.61 -23.85
C GLY A 45 -9.94 11.19 -23.27
N HIS A 46 -10.56 10.96 -22.11
CA HIS A 46 -10.69 9.64 -21.47
C HIS A 46 -12.15 9.20 -21.32
N GLY A 47 -13.06 9.88 -22.03
CA GLY A 47 -14.50 9.72 -21.92
C GLY A 47 -15.05 8.37 -22.35
N ARG A 48 -16.35 8.22 -22.10
CA ARG A 48 -17.12 6.96 -22.09
C ARG A 48 -17.09 6.12 -23.37
N ASN A 49 -16.48 6.60 -24.44
CA ASN A 49 -16.13 5.76 -25.58
C ASN A 49 -14.88 4.95 -25.24
N LEU A 50 -15.08 3.92 -24.40
CA LEU A 50 -14.33 2.69 -24.46
C LEU A 50 -14.59 2.09 -25.85
N HIS A 51 -13.99 2.68 -26.88
CA HIS A 51 -13.83 2.04 -28.18
C HIS A 51 -13.28 0.65 -27.87
N ASP A 52 -13.74 -0.38 -28.58
CA ASP A 52 -13.14 -1.72 -28.59
C ASP A 52 -11.67 -1.59 -29.04
N LEU A 53 -10.83 -1.13 -28.12
CA LEU A 53 -9.41 -0.97 -28.30
C LEU A 53 -8.86 -2.36 -28.11
N SER A 54 -8.54 -2.98 -29.25
CA SER A 54 -7.60 -4.10 -29.31
C SER A 54 -6.47 -3.85 -28.29
N PRO A 55 -6.10 -4.84 -27.46
CA PRO A 55 -5.21 -4.63 -26.33
C PRO A 55 -4.00 -3.79 -26.73
N VAL A 56 -3.84 -2.64 -26.09
CA VAL A 56 -2.76 -1.71 -26.42
C VAL A 56 -1.44 -2.46 -26.24
N ARG A 57 -0.64 -2.48 -27.31
CA ARG A 57 0.66 -3.16 -27.33
C ARG A 57 1.57 -2.53 -26.27
N ILE A 58 1.83 -3.26 -25.18
CA ILE A 58 2.75 -2.85 -24.13
C ILE A 58 4.18 -3.06 -24.63
N VAL A 59 4.93 -1.96 -24.80
CA VAL A 59 6.37 -1.98 -25.06
C VAL A 59 7.13 -1.65 -23.80
N LYS A 60 8.18 -2.42 -23.49
CA LYS A 60 9.07 -2.10 -22.36
C LYS A 60 9.93 -0.90 -22.75
N ASN A 61 9.81 0.21 -22.03
CA ASN A 61 10.72 1.34 -22.17
C ASN A 61 11.93 1.13 -21.23
N PRO A 62 13.11 0.73 -21.75
CA PRO A 62 14.28 0.50 -20.91
C PRO A 62 14.77 1.78 -20.22
N ASP A 63 14.57 2.93 -20.84
CA ASP A 63 14.94 4.25 -20.30
C ASP A 63 13.80 4.90 -19.50
N GLY A 64 12.71 4.16 -19.27
CA GLY A 64 11.57 4.63 -18.48
C GLY A 64 11.88 4.67 -16.98
N SER A 65 11.32 5.66 -16.29
CA SER A 65 11.50 5.85 -14.85
C SER A 65 11.13 4.61 -14.03
N LEU A 66 10.09 3.87 -14.42
CA LEU A 66 9.67 2.63 -13.77
C LEU A 66 10.74 1.51 -13.88
N ALA A 67 11.34 1.35 -15.06
CA ALA A 67 12.38 0.34 -15.27
C ALA A 67 13.67 0.70 -14.51
N GLN A 68 14.07 1.97 -14.55
CA GLN A 68 15.20 2.48 -13.78
C GLN A 68 15.00 2.31 -12.28
N ALA A 69 13.80 2.64 -11.77
CA ALA A 69 13.45 2.45 -10.36
C ALA A 69 13.51 0.97 -9.97
N ALA A 70 13.00 0.05 -10.79
CA ALA A 70 13.06 -1.39 -10.53
C ALA A 70 14.51 -1.93 -10.49
N MET A 71 15.38 -1.46 -11.40
CA MET A 71 16.80 -1.81 -11.40
C MET A 71 17.51 -1.30 -10.13
N MET A 72 17.28 -0.03 -9.76
CA MET A 72 17.86 0.56 -8.56
C MET A 72 17.39 -0.16 -7.28
N GLN A 73 16.10 -0.48 -7.18
CA GLN A 73 15.56 -1.24 -6.04
C GLN A 73 16.21 -2.63 -5.92
N SER A 74 16.44 -3.30 -7.05
CA SER A 74 17.10 -4.61 -7.07
C SER A 74 18.56 -4.52 -6.61
N ALA A 75 19.29 -3.48 -7.02
CA ALA A 75 20.65 -3.23 -6.57
C ALA A 75 20.71 -2.95 -5.06
N LEU A 76 19.84 -2.06 -4.55
CA LEU A 76 19.74 -1.74 -3.12
C LEU A 76 19.37 -2.97 -2.28
N ALA A 77 18.50 -3.84 -2.78
CA ALA A 77 18.15 -5.09 -2.10
C ALA A 77 19.34 -6.04 -1.98
N LYS A 78 20.18 -6.14 -3.02
CA LYS A 78 21.41 -6.93 -3.00
C LYS A 78 22.41 -6.37 -1.99
N GLU A 79 22.63 -5.05 -2.00
CA GLU A 79 23.51 -4.36 -1.06
C GLU A 79 23.11 -4.62 0.41
N ARG A 80 21.81 -4.50 0.74
CA ARG A 80 21.30 -4.82 2.08
C ARG A 80 21.60 -6.26 2.51
N ARG A 81 21.54 -7.22 1.57
CA ARG A 81 21.83 -8.62 1.86
C ARG A 81 23.32 -8.84 2.12
N GLU A 82 24.18 -8.23 1.31
CA GLU A 82 25.64 -8.31 1.46
C GLU A 82 26.10 -7.67 2.77
N GLN A 83 25.57 -6.49 3.12
CA GLN A 83 25.86 -5.84 4.39
C GLN A 83 25.51 -6.72 5.59
N LYS A 84 24.36 -7.40 5.55
CA LYS A 84 23.97 -8.33 6.63
C LYS A 84 24.91 -9.53 6.74
N MET A 85 25.43 -10.04 5.62
CA MET A 85 26.41 -11.13 5.63
C MET A 85 27.75 -10.66 6.21
N LEU A 86 28.24 -9.50 5.79
CA LEU A 86 29.48 -8.92 6.32
C LEU A 86 29.38 -8.68 7.83
N ASN A 87 28.27 -8.13 8.32
CA ASN A 87 28.05 -7.94 9.75
C ASN A 87 28.10 -9.27 10.51
N ARG A 88 27.49 -10.33 9.97
CA ARG A 88 27.53 -11.67 10.59
C ARG A 88 28.94 -12.24 10.61
N GLU A 89 29.73 -12.07 9.54
CA GLU A 89 31.12 -12.51 9.50
C GLU A 89 31.99 -11.76 10.51
N GLN A 90 31.81 -10.44 10.63
CA GLN A 90 32.49 -9.62 11.64
C GLN A 90 32.13 -10.03 13.07
N GLU A 91 30.86 -10.33 13.34
CA GLU A 91 30.42 -10.86 14.65
C GLU A 91 31.05 -12.23 14.97
N MET A 92 31.22 -13.09 13.96
CA MET A 92 31.86 -14.39 14.12
C MET A 92 33.38 -14.29 14.34
N ASP A 93 34.05 -13.32 13.72
CA ASP A 93 35.49 -13.06 13.90
C ASP A 93 35.79 -12.31 15.22
N GLY A 94 34.84 -11.50 15.70
CA GLY A 94 34.91 -10.79 16.98
C GLY A 94 34.63 -11.65 18.23
N LEU A 95 34.18 -12.89 18.06
CA LEU A 95 33.93 -13.80 19.19
C LEU A 95 35.27 -14.37 19.71
N PRO A 96 35.63 -14.16 21.01
CA PRO A 96 36.91 -14.62 21.53
C PRO A 96 37.04 -16.14 21.36
N THR A 97 38.11 -16.57 20.71
CA THR A 97 38.44 -17.93 20.24
C THR A 97 38.56 -19.01 21.35
N GLY A 98 38.13 -18.72 22.59
CA GLY A 98 38.22 -19.59 23.75
C GLY A 98 37.03 -20.53 23.97
N LEU A 99 35.85 -20.25 23.40
CA LEU A 99 34.64 -21.07 23.64
C LEU A 99 34.55 -22.29 22.70
N ASN A 100 35.14 -22.22 21.51
CA ASN A 100 35.07 -23.29 20.51
C ASN A 100 35.90 -24.55 20.89
N LYS A 101 36.91 -24.42 21.76
CA LYS A 101 37.72 -25.56 22.24
C LYS A 101 37.05 -26.37 23.35
N ILE A 102 36.17 -25.75 24.13
CA ILE A 102 35.52 -26.42 25.28
C ILE A 102 34.45 -27.40 24.78
N GLY A 103 33.67 -27.02 23.76
CA GLY A 103 32.67 -27.90 23.14
C GLY A 103 33.26 -29.14 22.47
N SER A 104 34.45 -29.04 21.85
CA SER A 104 35.10 -30.19 21.22
C SER A 104 35.70 -31.20 22.21
N ILE A 105 36.06 -30.77 23.43
CA ILE A 105 36.64 -31.65 24.46
C ILE A 105 35.54 -32.47 25.16
N LEU A 106 34.33 -31.93 25.31
CA LEU A 106 33.20 -32.65 25.91
C LEU A 106 32.63 -33.78 25.03
N TYR A 107 32.91 -33.79 23.72
CA TYR A 107 32.47 -34.85 22.80
C TYR A 107 33.45 -36.04 22.69
N GLN A 108 34.53 -36.05 23.47
CA GLN A 108 35.60 -37.07 23.43
C GLN A 108 35.80 -37.80 24.76
N LYS A 109 34.81 -37.82 25.66
CA LYS A 109 34.82 -38.65 26.87
C LYS A 109 33.53 -39.43 27.05
#